data_AF-A0A6P3ZIZ1-F1
#
_entry.id   AF-A0A6P3ZIZ1-F1
#
_cell.length_a   1.000
_cell.length_b   1.000
_cell.length_c   1.000
_cell.angle_alpha   90.00
_cell.angle_beta   90.00
_cell.angle_gamma   90.00
#
_symmetry.space_group_name_H-M   'P 1'
#
loop_
_entity.id
_entity.type
_entity.pdbx_description
1 polymer ?
#
loop_
_entity_poly.entity_id
_entity_poly.type
_entity_poly.pdbx_seq_one_letter_code
_entity_poly.pdbx_strand_id
1 'polypeptide(L)'
;MITTISKPLLLRNPFSKHLQFEYSIIPKLKQSLSLTFHHYLPLAGNLTWPQHPHKPIIKYVDGDGVSLTIAESNMDFYLSPATTIAKETDYHLLLPQLEVSEERAAMMALQVTLFPKSGFSIGITAHHAVLDGKTSTLFIKSWAQICKAGADSPALVHQLTPFYDREVIKDPTGHNLIYITEWLKCNERIL
;
A
#
# COMPACT_ATOMS: atom_id res chain seq x y z
N MET A 1 -8.49 11.26 5.10
CA MET A 1 -8.81 9.94 5.70
C MET A 1 -7.85 8.93 5.10
N ILE A 2 -6.78 8.58 5.84
CA ILE A 2 -5.84 7.51 5.46
C ILE A 2 -6.51 6.21 5.88
N THR A 3 -6.59 5.22 4.99
CA THR A 3 -7.16 3.92 5.36
C THR A 3 -6.06 2.89 5.34
N THR A 4 -5.72 2.47 6.54
CA THR A 4 -4.88 1.33 6.79
C THR A 4 -5.61 0.06 6.31
N ILE A 5 -4.93 -0.84 5.59
CA ILE A 5 -5.35 -2.24 5.60
C ILE A 5 -5.11 -2.71 7.04
N SER A 6 -6.17 -2.74 7.82
CA SER A 6 -6.12 -2.84 9.29
C SER A 6 -5.59 -4.17 9.82
N LYS A 7 -5.30 -5.13 8.94
CA LYS A 7 -4.72 -6.42 9.30
C LYS A 7 -3.54 -6.77 8.40
N PRO A 8 -2.33 -6.97 8.96
CA PRO A 8 -1.20 -7.43 8.18
C PRO A 8 -1.42 -8.87 7.67
N LEU A 9 -0.88 -9.18 6.50
CA LEU A 9 -0.90 -10.54 5.96
C LEU A 9 0.12 -11.40 6.71
N LEU A 10 -0.35 -12.39 7.47
CA LEU A 10 0.50 -13.34 8.18
C LEU A 10 0.92 -14.49 7.27
N LEU A 11 2.22 -14.68 7.09
CA LEU A 11 2.82 -15.71 6.26
C LEU A 11 3.65 -16.65 7.12
N ARG A 12 3.10 -17.86 7.35
CA ARG A 12 3.75 -18.87 8.18
C ARG A 12 4.97 -19.43 7.48
N ASN A 13 6.10 -19.46 8.19
CA ASN A 13 7.29 -20.17 7.78
C ASN A 13 8.04 -20.65 9.04
N PRO A 14 7.76 -21.87 9.53
CA PRO A 14 8.30 -22.38 10.79
C PRO A 14 9.81 -22.66 10.74
N PHE A 15 10.41 -22.65 9.54
CA PHE A 15 11.85 -22.79 9.33
C PHE A 15 12.54 -21.47 9.02
N SER A 16 11.84 -20.33 9.13
CA SER A 16 12.39 -19.01 8.86
C SER A 16 13.50 -18.68 9.87
N LYS A 17 14.73 -19.03 9.50
CA LYS A 17 15.95 -18.54 10.15
C LYS A 17 16.18 -17.10 9.67
N HIS A 18 16.78 -16.27 10.51
CA HIS A 18 17.12 -14.88 10.17
C HIS A 18 17.82 -14.77 8.81
N LEU A 19 18.77 -15.68 8.53
CA LEU A 19 19.47 -15.74 7.25
C LEU A 19 18.56 -16.03 6.04
N GLN A 20 17.56 -16.91 6.18
CA GLN A 20 16.62 -17.18 5.07
C GLN A 20 15.73 -15.95 4.82
N PHE A 21 15.30 -15.29 5.89
CA PHE A 21 14.52 -14.06 5.79
C PHE A 21 15.29 -12.96 5.08
N GLU A 22 16.52 -12.68 5.53
CA GLU A 22 17.37 -11.61 5.03
C GLU A 22 17.87 -11.85 3.60
N TYR A 23 18.35 -13.05 3.28
CA TYR A 23 19.03 -13.33 2.01
C TYR A 23 18.14 -13.97 0.94
N SER A 24 16.94 -14.44 1.28
CA SER A 24 16.03 -15.06 0.31
C SER A 24 14.68 -14.36 0.23
N ILE A 25 14.02 -14.14 1.38
CA ILE A 25 12.66 -13.58 1.40
C ILE A 25 12.69 -12.09 1.03
N ILE A 26 13.50 -11.28 1.70
CA ILE A 26 13.54 -9.83 1.46
C ILE A 26 13.94 -9.48 0.01
N PRO A 27 15.00 -10.06 -0.58
CA PRO A 27 15.36 -9.76 -1.97
C PRO A 27 14.24 -10.13 -2.95
N LYS A 28 13.58 -11.29 -2.74
CA LYS A 28 12.47 -11.74 -3.56
C LYS A 28 11.25 -10.83 -3.45
N LEU A 29 10.91 -10.38 -2.24
CA LEU A 29 9.83 -9.42 -2.02
C LEU A 29 10.15 -8.07 -2.68
N LYS A 30 11.37 -7.53 -2.49
CA LYS A 30 11.80 -6.27 -3.11
C LYS A 30 11.73 -6.31 -4.64
N GLN A 31 12.30 -7.35 -5.25
CA GLN A 31 12.32 -7.51 -6.70
C GLN A 31 10.90 -7.64 -7.26
N SER A 32 10.08 -8.53 -6.69
CA SER A 32 8.71 -8.73 -7.16
C SER A 32 7.81 -7.52 -6.95
N LEU A 33 8.01 -6.76 -5.87
CA LEU A 33 7.28 -5.52 -5.61
C LEU A 33 7.64 -4.45 -6.65
N SER A 34 8.93 -4.27 -6.93
CA SER A 34 9.40 -3.37 -8.00
C SER A 34 8.81 -3.75 -9.35
N LEU A 35 8.82 -5.04 -9.71
CA LEU A 35 8.19 -5.52 -10.94
C LEU A 35 6.68 -5.25 -10.98
N THR A 36 5.99 -5.39 -9.85
CA THR A 36 4.55 -5.10 -9.76
C THR A 36 4.25 -3.62 -9.99
N PHE A 37 5.09 -2.71 -9.49
CA PHE A 37 4.90 -1.27 -9.69
C PHE A 37 5.08 -0.82 -11.14
N HIS A 38 5.74 -1.59 -12.02
CA HIS A 38 5.69 -1.28 -13.46
C HIS A 38 4.27 -1.38 -14.04
N HIS A 39 3.42 -2.22 -13.46
CA HIS A 39 2.01 -2.31 -13.83
C HIS A 39 1.15 -1.34 -13.01
N TYR A 40 1.52 -1.12 -11.74
CA TYR A 40 0.75 -0.31 -10.79
C TYR A 40 1.40 1.05 -10.49
N LEU A 41 1.99 1.68 -11.50
CA LEU A 41 2.89 2.82 -11.35
C LEU A 41 2.34 3.97 -10.51
N PRO A 42 1.06 4.38 -10.63
CA PRO A 42 0.51 5.42 -9.78
C PRO A 42 0.71 5.14 -8.29
N LEU A 43 0.60 3.89 -7.84
CA LEU A 43 0.73 3.53 -6.42
C LEU A 43 2.13 3.74 -5.84
N ALA A 44 3.15 3.94 -6.68
CA ALA A 44 4.49 4.30 -6.27
C ALA A 44 4.69 5.82 -6.16
N GLY A 45 3.70 6.63 -6.53
CA GLY A 45 3.78 8.08 -6.50
C GLY A 45 3.17 8.71 -5.24
N ASN A 46 2.79 9.97 -5.40
CA ASN A 46 2.21 10.82 -4.36
C ASN A 46 0.82 11.36 -4.77
N LEU A 47 -0.10 11.43 -3.81
CA LEU A 47 -1.28 12.30 -3.91
C LEU A 47 -0.83 13.71 -3.54
N THR A 48 -0.93 14.65 -4.47
CA THR A 48 -0.56 16.06 -4.26
C THR A 48 -1.80 16.93 -4.28
N TRP A 49 -1.86 17.97 -3.46
CA TRP A 49 -2.93 18.97 -3.49
C TRP A 49 -2.30 20.37 -3.60
N PRO A 50 -1.96 20.80 -4.83
CA PRO A 50 -1.29 22.07 -5.03
C PRO A 50 -2.19 23.24 -4.63
N GLN A 51 -1.58 24.35 -4.21
CA GLN A 51 -2.34 25.57 -3.90
C GLN A 51 -3.14 26.05 -5.10
N HIS A 52 -2.62 25.95 -6.33
CA HIS A 52 -3.39 26.23 -7.54
C HIS A 52 -3.00 25.28 -8.70
N PRO A 53 -3.97 24.65 -9.40
CA PRO A 53 -5.39 24.55 -9.05
C PRO A 53 -5.56 23.64 -7.82
N HIS A 54 -6.49 23.99 -6.93
CA HIS A 54 -6.80 23.26 -5.69
C HIS A 54 -7.39 21.83 -5.86
N LYS A 55 -7.11 21.18 -6.98
CA LYS A 55 -7.57 19.84 -7.30
C LYS A 55 -6.50 18.84 -6.87
N PRO A 56 -6.81 17.85 -6.03
CA PRO A 56 -5.90 16.76 -5.75
C PRO A 56 -5.54 15.97 -7.02
N ILE A 57 -4.26 15.67 -7.19
CA ILE A 57 -3.71 14.97 -8.35
C ILE A 57 -2.87 13.80 -7.86
N ILE A 58 -3.02 12.66 -8.53
CA ILE A 58 -2.15 11.50 -8.40
C ILE A 58 -0.97 11.73 -9.34
N LYS A 59 0.23 11.86 -8.79
CA LYS A 59 1.44 12.15 -9.56
C LYS A 59 2.53 11.14 -9.22
N TYR A 60 3.14 10.59 -10.25
CA TYR A 60 4.40 9.85 -10.17
C TYR A 60 5.47 10.65 -10.92
N VAL A 61 6.65 10.80 -10.33
CA VAL A 61 7.84 11.33 -11.01
C VAL A 61 8.99 10.35 -10.89
N ASP A 62 9.93 10.38 -11.84
CA ASP A 62 11.11 9.53 -11.77
C ASP A 62 11.88 9.78 -10.46
N GLY A 63 12.17 8.69 -9.75
CA GLY A 63 12.74 8.72 -8.40
C GLY A 63 11.71 8.56 -7.27
N ASP A 64 10.41 8.69 -7.56
CA ASP A 64 9.37 8.27 -6.63
C ASP A 64 9.42 6.74 -6.42
N GLY A 65 8.99 6.32 -5.23
CA GLY A 65 8.96 4.93 -4.85
C GLY A 65 8.13 4.72 -3.58
N VAL A 66 8.19 3.49 -3.07
CA VAL A 66 7.43 3.09 -1.89
C VAL A 66 8.37 2.74 -0.75
N SER A 67 8.09 3.30 0.42
CA SER A 67 8.82 2.95 1.64
C SER A 67 8.55 1.50 2.03
N LEU A 68 9.62 0.74 2.26
CA LEU A 68 9.58 -0.65 2.69
C LEU A 68 10.42 -0.82 3.97
N THR A 69 9.73 -0.92 5.10
CA THR A 69 10.37 -1.14 6.40
C THR A 69 10.58 -2.64 6.63
N ILE A 70 11.78 -3.03 7.05
CA ILE A 70 12.08 -4.40 7.50
C ILE A 70 12.23 -4.36 9.02
N ALA A 71 11.46 -5.20 9.72
CA ALA A 71 11.42 -5.25 11.17
C ALA A 71 11.48 -6.69 11.69
N GLU A 72 11.75 -6.83 12.98
CA GLU A 72 11.64 -8.09 13.73
C GLU A 72 10.77 -7.86 14.96
N SER A 73 9.95 -8.84 15.32
CA SER A 73 9.09 -8.79 16.49
C SER A 73 9.14 -10.09 17.29
N ASN A 74 9.13 -9.93 18.61
CA ASN A 74 9.01 -11.03 19.58
C ASN A 74 7.55 -11.29 20.01
N MET A 75 6.58 -10.60 19.39
CA MET A 75 5.16 -10.85 19.66
C MET A 75 4.76 -12.26 19.25
N ASP A 76 3.71 -12.81 19.87
CA ASP A 76 3.22 -14.13 19.49
C ASP A 76 2.63 -14.09 18.07
N PHE A 77 3.25 -14.83 17.14
CA PHE A 77 2.78 -14.96 15.76
C PHE A 77 1.37 -15.55 15.68
N TYR A 78 0.97 -16.35 16.67
CA TYR A 78 -0.32 -17.05 16.72
C TYR A 78 -1.42 -16.26 17.39
N LEU A 79 -1.28 -14.94 17.60
CA LEU A 79 -2.32 -14.08 18.18
C LEU A 79 -3.70 -14.37 17.54
N SER A 80 -4.47 -15.22 18.23
CA SER A 80 -5.77 -15.74 17.84
C SER A 80 -6.81 -14.60 17.84
N PRO A 81 -7.89 -14.65 17.04
CA PRO A 81 -8.90 -13.59 16.99
C PRO A 81 -9.69 -13.33 18.30
N ALA A 82 -9.52 -14.12 19.37
CA ALA A 82 -10.37 -14.05 20.56
C ALA A 82 -9.79 -13.15 21.66
N THR A 83 -10.23 -11.88 21.74
CA THR A 83 -10.23 -10.88 22.86
C THR A 83 -9.94 -9.45 22.36
N THR A 84 -10.88 -8.54 22.59
CA THR A 84 -11.29 -7.54 21.58
C THR A 84 -10.75 -6.10 21.79
N ILE A 85 -9.87 -5.83 22.76
CA ILE A 85 -9.51 -4.42 23.08
C ILE A 85 -7.99 -4.17 23.18
N ALA A 86 -7.19 -5.15 23.64
CA ALA A 86 -5.73 -5.02 23.66
C ALA A 86 -5.07 -5.17 22.27
N LYS A 87 -5.81 -5.70 21.28
CA LYS A 87 -5.25 -6.18 19.99
C LYS A 87 -5.10 -5.12 18.91
N GLU A 88 -5.84 -4.02 18.98
CA GLU A 88 -5.77 -2.99 17.93
C GLU A 88 -4.43 -2.24 18.00
N THR A 89 -3.96 -1.96 19.21
CA THR A 89 -2.63 -1.37 19.49
C THR A 89 -1.48 -2.21 18.94
N ASP A 90 -1.57 -3.54 19.07
CA ASP A 90 -0.48 -4.45 18.65
C ASP A 90 -0.33 -4.52 17.11
N TYR A 91 -1.43 -4.41 16.36
CA TYR A 91 -1.37 -4.40 14.89
C TYR A 91 -0.77 -3.11 14.34
N HIS A 92 -0.91 -1.98 15.04
CA HIS A 92 -0.27 -0.73 14.62
C HIS A 92 1.25 -0.84 14.54
N LEU A 93 1.87 -1.70 15.37
CA LEU A 93 3.32 -1.96 15.32
C LEU A 93 3.74 -2.77 14.09
N LEU A 94 2.80 -3.45 13.43
CA LEU A 94 3.02 -4.26 12.23
C LEU A 94 2.71 -3.50 10.94
N LEU A 95 2.35 -2.23 11.05
CA LEU A 95 1.92 -1.39 9.95
C LEU A 95 2.90 -0.22 9.78
N PRO A 96 3.30 0.08 8.54
CA PRO A 96 4.16 1.23 8.28
C PRO A 96 3.38 2.54 8.46
N GLN A 97 4.09 3.60 8.81
CA GLN A 97 3.55 4.95 8.70
C GLN A 97 3.62 5.44 7.25
N LEU A 98 2.60 6.18 6.83
CA LEU A 98 2.57 6.79 5.51
C LEU A 98 3.17 8.19 5.60
N GLU A 99 4.08 8.53 4.69
CA GLU A 99 4.65 9.86 4.63
C GLU A 99 3.60 10.86 4.15
N VAL A 100 3.31 11.87 4.98
CA VAL A 100 2.35 12.94 4.69
C VAL A 100 2.97 14.27 5.07
N SER A 101 2.84 15.26 4.19
CA SER A 101 3.22 16.64 4.42
C SER A 101 2.03 17.58 4.12
N GLU A 102 2.25 18.88 4.20
CA GLU A 102 1.22 19.89 3.92
C GLU A 102 0.75 19.92 2.47
N GLU A 103 1.50 19.35 1.52
CA GLU A 103 1.21 19.45 0.08
C GLU A 103 1.07 18.09 -0.61
N ARG A 104 1.52 17.02 0.05
CA ARG A 104 1.51 15.67 -0.52
C ARG A 104 1.34 14.57 0.52
N ALA A 105 0.84 13.43 0.08
CA ALA A 105 0.88 12.17 0.78
C ALA A 105 1.43 11.08 -0.14
N ALA A 106 2.36 10.26 0.36
CA ALA A 106 2.72 9.02 -0.30
C ALA A 106 1.47 8.15 -0.47
N MET A 107 1.37 7.41 -1.58
CA MET A 107 0.18 6.60 -1.82
C MET A 107 0.16 5.31 -1.01
N MET A 108 1.32 4.72 -0.77
CA MET A 108 1.48 3.45 -0.05
C MET A 108 2.80 3.41 0.72
N ALA A 109 2.82 2.66 1.81
CA ALA A 109 4.02 2.17 2.48
C ALA A 109 3.83 0.70 2.87
N LEU A 110 4.91 -0.06 2.95
CA LEU A 110 4.92 -1.47 3.34
C LEU A 110 5.86 -1.71 4.52
N GLN A 111 5.50 -2.69 5.35
CA GLN A 111 6.37 -3.23 6.39
C GLN A 111 6.40 -4.75 6.31
N VAL A 112 7.59 -5.35 6.36
CA VAL A 112 7.77 -6.80 6.48
C VAL A 112 8.37 -7.09 7.85
N THR A 113 7.63 -7.79 8.70
CA THR A 113 8.04 -8.06 10.09
C THR A 113 8.32 -9.55 10.29
N LEU A 114 9.55 -9.92 10.63
CA LEU A 114 9.93 -11.27 10.99
C LEU A 114 9.43 -11.62 12.40
N PHE A 115 8.91 -12.84 12.56
CA PHE A 115 8.61 -13.47 13.83
C PHE A 115 9.46 -14.74 13.93
N PRO A 116 10.58 -14.72 14.68
CA PRO A 116 11.52 -15.81 14.72
C PRO A 116 10.86 -17.16 14.98
N LYS A 117 11.25 -18.19 14.21
CA LYS A 117 10.74 -19.57 14.28
C LYS A 117 9.24 -19.74 13.97
N SER A 118 8.54 -18.69 13.53
CA SER A 118 7.10 -18.73 13.26
C SER A 118 6.76 -18.36 11.82
N GLY A 119 7.29 -17.24 11.33
CA GLY A 119 6.98 -16.72 10.00
C GLY A 119 7.27 -15.24 9.89
N PHE A 120 6.57 -14.54 9.01
CA PHE A 120 6.65 -13.09 8.89
C PHE A 120 5.28 -12.50 8.56
N SER A 121 5.10 -11.21 8.80
CA SER A 121 3.92 -10.46 8.38
C SER A 121 4.27 -9.44 7.30
N ILE A 122 3.28 -9.07 6.48
CA ILE A 122 3.35 -7.92 5.57
C ILE A 122 2.23 -6.94 5.93
N GLY A 123 2.60 -5.80 6.50
CA GLY A 123 1.70 -4.67 6.72
C GLY A 123 1.72 -3.70 5.53
N ILE A 124 0.54 -3.18 5.17
CA ILE A 124 0.39 -2.22 4.08
C ILE A 124 -0.50 -1.07 4.57
N THR A 125 0.03 0.14 4.49
CA THR A 125 -0.73 1.37 4.75
C THR A 125 -0.85 2.14 3.44
N ALA A 126 -2.05 2.60 3.10
CA ALA A 126 -2.27 3.32 1.85
C ALA A 126 -3.29 4.46 1.99
N HIS A 127 -3.22 5.42 1.07
CA HIS A 127 -4.17 6.52 1.04
C HIS A 127 -5.48 6.12 0.34
N HIS A 128 -6.62 6.11 1.05
CA HIS A 128 -7.89 5.57 0.52
C HIS A 128 -8.41 6.33 -0.71
N ALA A 129 -8.07 7.62 -0.85
CA ALA A 129 -8.47 8.39 -2.03
C ALA A 129 -7.91 7.83 -3.36
N VAL A 130 -6.92 6.92 -3.31
CA VAL A 130 -6.29 6.35 -4.51
C VAL A 130 -6.57 4.87 -4.70
N LEU A 131 -6.91 4.14 -3.63
CA LEU A 131 -7.20 2.70 -3.68
C LEU A 131 -8.60 2.40 -3.15
N ASP A 132 -9.42 1.78 -4.00
CA ASP A 132 -10.60 1.04 -3.56
C ASP A 132 -10.25 -0.41 -3.19
N GLY A 133 -11.19 -1.13 -2.57
CA GLY A 133 -10.96 -2.51 -2.13
C GLY A 133 -10.65 -3.48 -3.27
N LYS A 134 -11.23 -3.24 -4.46
CA LYS A 134 -10.99 -4.08 -5.65
C LYS A 134 -9.56 -3.90 -6.15
N THR A 135 -9.14 -2.66 -6.36
CA THR A 135 -7.78 -2.30 -6.80
C THR A 135 -6.74 -2.79 -5.81
N SER A 136 -6.99 -2.64 -4.50
CA SER A 136 -6.13 -3.17 -3.44
C SER A 136 -5.95 -4.69 -3.56
N THR A 137 -7.05 -5.41 -3.78
CA THR A 137 -7.04 -6.87 -3.93
C THR A 137 -6.31 -7.29 -5.22
N LEU A 138 -6.50 -6.58 -6.33
CA LEU A 138 -5.84 -6.86 -7.60
C LEU A 138 -4.33 -6.61 -7.52
N PHE A 139 -3.90 -5.53 -6.86
CA PHE A 139 -2.50 -5.26 -6.60
C PHE A 139 -1.84 -6.40 -5.80
N ILE A 140 -2.43 -6.82 -4.68
CA ILE A 140 -1.90 -7.91 -3.84
C ILE A 140 -1.83 -9.23 -4.64
N LYS A 141 -2.86 -9.55 -5.43
CA LYS A 141 -2.87 -10.75 -6.29
C LYS A 141 -1.78 -10.71 -7.36
N SER A 142 -1.60 -9.55 -8.01
CA SER A 142 -0.56 -9.34 -9.02
C SER A 142 0.82 -9.50 -8.41
N TRP A 143 1.06 -8.89 -7.25
CA TRP A 143 2.32 -9.01 -6.53
C TRP A 143 2.61 -10.46 -6.12
N ALA A 144 1.62 -11.16 -5.57
CA ALA A 144 1.77 -12.57 -5.21
C ALA A 144 2.09 -13.46 -6.42
N GLN A 145 1.43 -13.22 -7.57
CA GLN A 145 1.73 -13.93 -8.82
C GLN A 145 3.17 -13.69 -9.28
N ILE A 146 3.59 -12.43 -9.34
CA ILE A 146 4.94 -12.04 -9.77
C ILE A 146 5.99 -12.61 -8.81
N CYS A 147 5.76 -12.49 -7.50
CA CYS A 147 6.62 -13.05 -6.46
C CYS A 147 6.77 -14.56 -6.61
N LYS A 148 5.68 -15.29 -6.91
CA LYS A 148 5.75 -16.73 -7.13
C LYS A 148 6.57 -17.10 -8.37
N ALA A 149 6.40 -16.37 -9.47
CA ALA A 149 7.02 -16.67 -10.76
C ALA A 149 8.50 -16.24 -10.86
N GLY A 150 8.92 -15.20 -10.15
CA GLY A 150 10.29 -14.66 -10.22
C GLY A 150 10.50 -13.74 -11.43
N ALA A 151 11.76 -13.58 -11.87
CA ALA A 151 12.13 -12.69 -12.97
C ALA A 151 11.52 -13.09 -14.33
N ASP A 152 11.19 -14.38 -14.51
CA ASP A 152 10.54 -14.93 -15.69
C ASP A 152 9.01 -14.82 -15.62
N SER A 153 8.49 -13.81 -14.91
CA SER A 153 7.06 -13.68 -14.70
C SER A 153 6.33 -13.50 -16.03
N PRO A 154 5.32 -14.35 -16.35
CA PRO A 154 4.50 -14.12 -17.52
C PRO A 154 3.74 -12.80 -17.35
N ALA A 155 3.43 -12.14 -18.47
CA ALA A 155 2.61 -10.93 -18.47
C ALA A 155 1.36 -11.12 -17.59
N LEU A 156 0.99 -10.08 -16.84
CA LEU A 156 -0.21 -10.12 -16.01
C LEU A 156 -1.41 -10.49 -16.89
N VAL A 157 -2.24 -11.43 -16.42
CA VAL A 157 -3.49 -11.74 -17.11
C VAL A 157 -4.34 -10.47 -17.17
N HIS A 158 -5.15 -10.33 -18.22
CA HIS A 158 -5.96 -9.12 -18.46
C HIS A 158 -6.76 -8.67 -17.24
N GLN A 159 -7.29 -9.61 -16.44
CA GLN A 159 -8.07 -9.33 -15.23
C GLN A 159 -7.27 -8.66 -14.09
N LEU A 160 -5.94 -8.79 -14.11
CA LEU A 160 -5.01 -8.20 -13.14
C LEU A 160 -4.34 -6.92 -13.66
N THR A 161 -4.57 -6.56 -14.92
CA THR A 161 -3.98 -5.36 -15.51
C THR A 161 -4.85 -4.15 -15.15
N PRO A 162 -4.29 -3.12 -14.50
CA PRO A 162 -5.05 -1.93 -14.14
C PRO A 162 -5.35 -1.08 -15.39
N PHE A 163 -6.49 -0.39 -15.35
CA PHE A 163 -6.91 0.57 -16.37
C PHE A 163 -6.96 1.96 -15.75
N TYR A 164 -6.17 2.89 -16.30
CA TYR A 164 -5.93 4.20 -15.68
C TYR A 164 -6.59 5.38 -16.37
N ASP A 165 -7.07 5.22 -17.60
CA ASP A 165 -7.73 6.31 -18.31
C ASP A 165 -9.03 6.69 -17.60
N ARG A 166 -9.06 7.90 -17.02
CA ARG A 166 -10.21 8.42 -16.28
C ARG A 166 -11.20 9.14 -17.17
N GLU A 167 -10.89 9.40 -18.45
CA GLU A 167 -11.79 10.06 -19.40
C GLU A 167 -13.02 9.20 -19.73
N VAL A 168 -12.95 7.90 -19.48
CA VAL A 168 -14.11 6.98 -19.56
C VAL A 168 -15.17 7.29 -18.51
N ILE A 169 -14.79 7.92 -17.39
CA ILE A 169 -15.71 8.34 -16.34
C ILE A 169 -16.27 9.70 -16.75
N LYS A 170 -17.53 9.70 -17.20
CA LYS A 170 -18.23 10.94 -17.55
C LYS A 170 -18.82 11.59 -16.30
N ASP A 171 -18.66 12.90 -16.19
CA ASP A 171 -19.26 13.73 -15.13
C ASP A 171 -20.23 14.76 -15.74
N PRO A 172 -21.40 14.32 -16.25
CA PRO A 172 -22.34 15.22 -16.93
C PRO A 172 -22.97 16.23 -15.98
N THR A 173 -22.99 15.95 -14.67
CA THR A 173 -23.59 16.80 -13.64
C THR A 173 -22.57 17.71 -12.94
N GLY A 174 -21.28 17.60 -13.29
CA GLY A 174 -20.22 18.44 -12.72
C GLY A 174 -19.98 18.21 -11.22
N HIS A 175 -20.28 17.01 -10.71
CA HIS A 175 -20.11 16.69 -9.29
C HIS A 175 -18.66 16.84 -8.83
N ASN A 176 -17.68 16.64 -9.71
CA ASN A 176 -16.26 16.82 -9.41
C ASN A 176 -15.97 18.24 -8.89
N LEU A 177 -16.53 19.26 -9.55
CA LEU A 177 -16.34 20.66 -9.13
C LEU A 177 -17.01 20.94 -7.78
N ILE A 178 -18.17 20.35 -7.52
CA ILE A 178 -18.86 20.48 -6.23
C ILE A 178 -18.00 19.89 -5.11
N TYR A 179 -17.48 18.66 -5.29
CA TYR A 179 -16.63 18.03 -4.30
C TYR A 179 -15.32 18.78 -4.05
N ILE A 180 -14.66 19.30 -5.11
CA ILE A 180 -13.45 20.13 -4.97
C ILE A 180 -13.77 21.41 -4.18
N THR A 181 -14.89 22.06 -4.49
CA THR A 181 -15.30 23.30 -3.82
C THR A 181 -15.61 23.07 -2.34
N GLU A 182 -16.30 21.99 -2.00
CA GLU A 182 -16.55 21.62 -0.60
C GLU A 182 -15.27 21.23 0.14
N TRP A 183 -14.38 20.47 -0.50
CA TRP A 183 -13.07 20.12 0.08
C TRP A 183 -12.25 21.37 0.41
N LEU A 184 -12.26 22.37 -0.49
CA LEU A 184 -11.58 23.64 -0.28
C LEU A 184 -12.10 24.43 0.92
N LYS A 185 -13.42 24.54 1.04
CA LYS A 185 -14.06 25.21 2.18
C LYS A 185 -13.69 24.55 3.51
N CYS A 186 -13.50 23.23 3.54
CA CYS A 186 -13.05 22.53 4.74
C CYS A 186 -11.59 22.83 5.09
N ASN A 187 -10.71 23.00 4.11
CA ASN A 187 -9.30 23.31 4.35
C ASN A 187 -9.08 24.78 4.76
N GLU A 188 -9.86 25.73 4.26
CA GLU A 188 -9.78 27.15 4.66
C GLU A 188 -10.24 27.39 6.11
N ARG A 189 -11.04 26.51 6.70
CA ARG A 189 -11.53 26.61 8.09
C ARG A 189 -10.51 26.15 9.15
N ILE A 190 -9.35 25.67 8.72
CA ILE A 190 -8.31 25.10 9.59
C ILE A 190 -7.07 26.03 9.68
N LEU A 191 -7.08 27.17 8.96
CA LEU A 191 -6.15 28.29 9.09
C LEU A 191 -6.83 29.46 9.82
#